data_AF-J3HW90-F1
#
_entry.id   AF-J3HW90-F1
#
_cell.length_a   1.000
_cell.length_b   1.000
_cell.length_c   1.000
_cell.angle_alpha   90.00
_cell.angle_beta   90.00
_cell.angle_gamma   90.00
#
_symmetry.space_group_name_H-M   'P 1'
#
loop_
_entity.id
_entity.type
_entity.pdbx_description
1 polymer ?
#
loop_
_entity_poly.entity_id
_entity_poly.type
_entity_poly.pdbx_seq_one_letter_code
_entity_poly.pdbx_strand_id
1 'polypeptide(L)'
;MEQVETMKVKSSDSATQGDFVLINKSDFNAEVHELFDPNGVTKKAMNVEEIKAALAAKNIVIPDGVTKKADLQALLDAANQENK
;
A
#
# COMPACT_ATOMS: atom_id res chain seq x y z
N MET A 1 27.35 -21.37 -12.40
CA MET A 1 27.13 -20.08 -11.72
C MET A 1 25.69 -20.11 -11.24
N GLU A 2 25.46 -20.29 -9.94
CA GLU A 2 24.11 -20.12 -9.39
C GLU A 2 23.69 -18.68 -9.63
N GLN A 3 22.60 -18.49 -10.38
CA GLN A 3 21.99 -17.18 -10.53
C GLN A 3 21.30 -16.87 -9.21
N VAL A 4 21.95 -16.08 -8.35
CA VAL A 4 21.29 -15.50 -7.18
C VAL A 4 20.25 -14.51 -7.69
N GLU A 5 18.98 -14.93 -7.63
CA GLU A 5 17.87 -14.07 -7.99
C GLU A 5 17.80 -12.89 -7.01
N THR A 6 17.83 -11.69 -7.55
CA THR A 6 17.75 -10.44 -6.79
C THR A 6 16.38 -9.81 -6.95
N MET A 7 15.99 -9.00 -5.97
CA MET A 7 14.75 -8.24 -5.96
C MET A 7 14.99 -6.82 -5.44
N LYS A 8 14.11 -5.89 -5.83
CA LYS A 8 14.17 -4.49 -5.40
C LYS A 8 13.37 -4.31 -4.11
N VAL A 9 14.01 -3.74 -3.11
CA VAL A 9 13.38 -3.36 -1.84
C VAL A 9 13.58 -1.87 -1.60
N LYS A 10 12.68 -1.26 -0.84
CA LYS A 10 12.71 0.15 -0.53
C LYS A 10 13.95 0.42 0.30
N SER A 11 14.70 1.44 -0.09
CA SER A 11 15.89 1.79 0.66
C SER A 11 15.53 2.33 2.04
N SER A 12 16.27 1.90 3.06
CA SER A 12 16.17 2.47 4.41
C SER A 12 16.73 3.90 4.46
N ASP A 13 17.67 4.21 3.56
CA ASP A 13 18.27 5.55 3.43
C ASP A 13 18.25 5.98 1.96
N SER A 14 17.19 6.70 1.59
CA SER A 14 17.01 7.18 0.22
C SER A 14 17.94 8.32 -0.17
N ALA A 15 18.54 9.00 0.82
CA ALA A 15 19.49 10.08 0.60
C ALA A 15 20.84 9.59 0.08
N THR A 16 21.28 8.40 0.50
CA THR A 16 22.57 7.81 0.10
C THR A 16 22.46 6.67 -0.90
N GLN A 17 21.41 5.84 -0.80
CA GLN A 17 21.26 4.63 -1.64
C GLN A 17 20.20 4.75 -2.74
N GLY A 18 19.47 5.88 -2.80
CA GLY A 18 18.36 6.10 -3.75
C GLY A 18 17.05 5.46 -3.29
N ASP A 19 15.98 5.54 -4.11
CA ASP A 19 14.65 5.06 -3.72
C ASP A 19 14.56 3.55 -3.45
N PHE A 20 15.48 2.76 -4.00
CA PHE A 20 15.48 1.30 -3.85
C PHE A 20 16.89 0.72 -3.82
N VAL A 21 17.00 -0.45 -3.20
CA VAL A 21 18.21 -1.27 -3.19
C VAL A 21 17.90 -2.67 -3.72
N LEU A 22 18.88 -3.28 -4.40
CA LEU A 22 18.77 -4.67 -4.85
C LEU A 22 19.33 -5.58 -3.76
N ILE A 23 18.51 -6.51 -3.29
CA ILE A 23 18.92 -7.55 -2.35
C ILE A 23 18.67 -8.93 -2.96
N ASN A 24 19.34 -9.95 -2.42
CA ASN A 24 19.06 -11.33 -2.80
C ASN A 24 17.70 -11.78 -2.26
N LYS A 25 16.97 -12.61 -3.00
CA LYS A 25 15.70 -13.18 -2.51
C LYS A 25 15.85 -13.93 -1.18
N SER A 26 16.99 -14.59 -0.95
CA SER A 26 17.28 -15.28 0.31
C SER A 26 17.53 -14.35 1.49
N ASP A 27 17.87 -13.08 1.21
CA ASP A 27 18.11 -12.03 2.21
C ASP A 27 16.85 -11.17 2.44
N PHE A 28 15.80 -11.38 1.63
CA PHE A 28 14.53 -10.68 1.82
C PHE A 28 13.87 -11.12 3.12
N ASN A 29 13.61 -10.15 3.98
CA ASN A 29 12.88 -10.35 5.22
C ASN A 29 11.77 -9.28 5.28
N ALA A 30 10.51 -9.72 5.20
CA ALA A 30 9.35 -8.83 5.17
C ALA A 30 9.17 -7.98 6.44
N GLU A 31 9.86 -8.31 7.54
CA GLU A 31 9.84 -7.52 8.78
C GLU A 31 10.78 -6.29 8.71
N VAL A 32 11.83 -6.35 7.89
CA VAL A 32 12.85 -5.28 7.78
C VAL A 32 12.95 -4.69 6.36
N HIS A 33 12.55 -5.44 5.34
CA HIS A 33 12.61 -5.08 3.94
C HIS A 33 11.20 -4.91 3.37
N GLU A 34 10.87 -3.68 2.97
CA GLU A 34 9.64 -3.37 2.23
C GLU A 34 9.92 -3.56 0.73
N LEU A 35 9.07 -4.28 -0.01
CA LEU A 35 9.24 -4.43 -1.46
C LEU A 35 9.19 -3.06 -2.14
N PHE A 36 10.19 -2.76 -2.96
CA PHE A 36 10.16 -1.54 -3.77
C PHE A 36 9.27 -1.81 -4.97
N ASP A 37 8.07 -1.30 -4.86
CA ASP A 37 7.14 -1.31 -5.96
C ASP A 37 7.20 0.06 -6.64
N PRO A 38 7.68 0.16 -7.89
CA PRO A 38 7.76 1.44 -8.62
C PRO A 38 6.38 2.00 -8.99
N ASN A 39 5.34 1.16 -8.90
CA ASN A 39 3.93 1.57 -8.93
C ASN A 39 3.31 1.47 -7.52
N GLY A 40 4.16 1.38 -6.52
CA GLY A 40 3.83 0.97 -5.17
C GLY A 40 2.71 1.80 -4.63
N VAL A 41 1.71 1.06 -4.15
CA VAL A 41 0.52 1.53 -3.46
C VAL A 41 0.97 2.36 -2.26
N THR A 42 1.31 3.62 -2.52
CA THR A 42 1.49 4.69 -1.56
C THR A 42 0.14 5.02 -0.96
N LYS A 43 -0.53 4.05 -0.30
CA LYS A 43 -1.98 4.13 -0.02
C LYS A 43 -2.69 4.83 -1.19
N LYS A 44 -2.52 4.30 -2.42
CA LYS A 44 -2.91 4.96 -3.70
C LYS A 44 -4.11 5.81 -3.41
N ALA A 45 -3.96 7.14 -3.38
CA ALA A 45 -4.94 8.03 -2.77
C ALA A 45 -6.28 7.82 -3.47
N MET A 46 -7.09 6.89 -2.96
CA MET A 46 -8.16 6.27 -3.74
C MET A 46 -9.07 7.39 -4.17
N ASN A 47 -9.39 7.46 -5.46
CA ASN A 47 -10.35 8.45 -5.90
C ASN A 47 -11.70 8.16 -5.25
N VAL A 48 -12.54 9.18 -5.15
CA VAL A 48 -13.87 9.08 -4.52
C VAL A 48 -14.63 7.85 -5.02
N GLU A 49 -14.50 7.52 -6.32
CA GLU A 49 -15.09 6.33 -6.94
C GLU A 49 -14.50 5.01 -6.43
N GLU A 50 -13.16 4.90 -6.31
CA GLU A 50 -12.51 3.70 -5.75
C GLU A 50 -12.87 3.51 -4.27
N ILE A 51 -12.95 4.60 -3.50
CA ILE A 51 -13.38 4.53 -2.10
C ILE A 51 -14.84 4.06 -2.00
N LYS A 52 -15.73 4.61 -2.83
CA LYS A 52 -17.14 4.18 -2.89
C LYS A 52 -17.28 2.71 -3.28
N ALA A 53 -16.50 2.26 -4.27
CA ALA A 53 -16.49 0.87 -4.71
C ALA A 53 -15.99 -0.06 -3.59
N ALA A 54 -14.94 0.32 -2.86
CA ALA A 54 -14.41 -0.46 -1.76
C ALA A 54 -15.36 -0.50 -0.54
N LEU A 55 -16.05 0.62 -0.25
CA LEU A 55 -17.12 0.68 0.76
C LEU A 55 -18.28 -0.26 0.37
N ALA A 56 -18.73 -0.19 -0.88
CA ALA A 56 -19.78 -1.08 -1.40
C ALA A 56 -19.37 -2.55 -1.40
N ALA A 57 -18.12 -2.87 -1.78
CA ALA A 57 -17.57 -4.23 -1.71
C ALA A 57 -17.55 -4.78 -0.28
N LYS A 58 -17.34 -3.90 0.70
CA LYS A 58 -17.43 -4.22 2.14
C LYS A 58 -18.85 -4.15 2.70
N ASN A 59 -19.87 -3.95 1.87
CA ASN A 59 -21.26 -3.78 2.27
C ASN A 59 -21.47 -2.60 3.25
N ILE A 60 -20.63 -1.57 3.17
CA ILE A 60 -20.77 -0.35 3.96
C ILE A 60 -21.68 0.60 3.20
N VAL A 61 -22.85 0.87 3.80
CA VAL A 61 -23.79 1.86 3.27
C VAL A 61 -23.16 3.25 3.46
N ILE A 62 -22.97 3.96 2.36
CA ILE A 62 -22.47 5.33 2.36
C ILE A 62 -23.67 6.25 2.61
N PRO A 63 -23.78 6.92 3.77
CA PRO A 63 -24.93 7.77 4.04
C PRO A 63 -24.93 9.02 3.14
N ASP A 64 -26.13 9.42 2.72
CA ASP A 64 -26.39 10.60 1.89
C ASP A 64 -26.03 11.87 2.70
N GLY A 65 -24.82 12.36 2.50
CA GLY A 65 -24.18 13.38 3.34
C GLY A 65 -22.66 13.27 3.34
N VAL A 66 -22.14 12.07 3.07
CA VAL A 66 -20.71 11.83 2.87
C VAL A 66 -20.33 12.24 1.44
N THR A 67 -20.08 13.53 1.27
CA THR A 67 -19.67 14.15 -0.02
C THR A 67 -18.17 14.38 -0.12
N LYS A 68 -17.46 14.36 1.01
CA LYS A 68 -16.02 14.60 1.07
C LYS A 68 -15.25 13.30 0.92
N LYS A 69 -14.19 13.35 0.10
CA LYS A 69 -13.22 12.26 -0.03
C LYS A 69 -12.67 11.81 1.33
N ALA A 70 -12.41 12.75 2.24
CA ALA A 70 -11.87 12.46 3.56
C ALA A 70 -12.79 11.56 4.39
N ASP A 71 -14.09 11.87 4.44
CA ASP A 71 -15.07 11.08 5.19
C ASP A 71 -15.28 9.69 4.58
N LEU A 72 -15.33 9.58 3.25
CA LEU A 72 -15.36 8.29 2.55
C LEU A 72 -14.11 7.46 2.90
N GLN A 73 -12.94 8.08 2.86
CA GLN A 73 -11.67 7.41 3.14
C GLN A 73 -11.61 6.94 4.59
N ALA A 74 -12.09 7.75 5.53
CA ALA A 74 -12.16 7.40 6.95
C ALA A 74 -13.08 6.21 7.20
N LEU A 75 -14.24 6.14 6.54
CA LEU A 75 -15.14 4.99 6.59
C LEU A 75 -14.46 3.72 6.04
N LEU A 76 -13.72 3.86 4.94
CA LEU A 76 -13.05 2.73 4.32
C LEU A 76 -11.86 2.24 5.17
N ASP A 77 -11.11 3.16 5.75
CA ASP A 77 -9.96 2.86 6.61
C ASP A 77 -10.44 2.20 7.92
N ALA A 78 -11.48 2.76 8.56
CA ALA A 78 -12.11 2.17 9.74
C ALA A 78 -12.58 0.73 9.48
N ALA A 79 -13.25 0.49 8.36
CA ALA A 79 -13.70 -0.85 8.00
C ALA A 79 -12.59 -1.79 7.49
N ASN A 80 -11.40 -1.27 7.17
CA ASN A 80 -10.20 -2.08 6.95
C ASN A 80 -9.50 -2.42 8.28
N GLN A 81 -9.61 -1.57 9.29
CA GLN A 81 -9.02 -1.79 10.60
C GLN A 81 -9.75 -2.86 11.41
N GLU A 82 -11.08 -2.97 11.30
CA GLU A 82 -11.89 -3.94 12.08
C GLU A 82 -11.76 -5.40 11.63
N ASN A 83 -11.06 -5.70 10.53
CA ASN A 83 -10.91 -7.06 10.00
C ASN A 83 -9.51 -7.66 10.26
N LYS A 84 -8.83 -7.20 11.31
CA LYS A 84 -7.51 -7.68 11.74
C LYS A 84 -7.63 -8.48 13.03
#